data_AF-A0A0G0KKR2-F1
#
_entry.id   AF-A0A0G0KKR2-F1
#
_cell.length_a   1.000
_cell.length_b   1.000
_cell.length_c   1.000
_cell.angle_alpha   90.00
_cell.angle_beta   90.00
_cell.angle_gamma   90.00
#
_symmetry.space_group_name_H-M   'P 1'
#
loop_
_entity.id
_entity.type
_entity.pdbx_description
1 polymer ?
#
loop_
_entity_poly.entity_id
_entity_poly.type
_entity_poly.pdbx_seq_one_letter_code
_entity_poly.pdbx_strand_id
1 'polypeptide(L)'
;MKKKSWLKLIGPLIVIIIILAIILSLKSTSNAEQSKVVPTVKITRAKIAESTIPIEISGFVRGENRADIAPMASGKILNILKHEGEQVKKGEVLAIIEAYKSDTQIAAANASVKHSQKLKTITIS
;
A
#
# COMPACT_ATOMS: atom_id res chain seq x y z
N MET A 1 86.06 -68.31 51.39
CA MET A 1 86.39 -67.59 50.13
C MET A 1 85.13 -67.54 49.27
N LYS A 2 84.34 -66.46 49.34
CA LYS A 2 84.27 -65.31 48.41
C LYS A 2 84.04 -65.69 46.93
N LYS A 3 82.90 -65.18 46.43
CA LYS A 3 82.51 -64.89 45.03
C LYS A 3 82.28 -66.10 44.11
N LYS A 4 81.02 -66.28 43.66
CA LYS A 4 80.58 -66.19 42.23
C LYS A 4 79.14 -66.74 42.01
N SER A 5 78.28 -66.81 43.02
CA SER A 5 76.87 -67.24 42.86
C SER A 5 75.93 -66.12 42.38
N TRP A 6 76.32 -64.85 42.50
CA TRP A 6 75.55 -63.68 42.04
C TRP A 6 75.48 -63.50 40.51
N LEU A 7 76.39 -64.12 39.74
CA LEU A 7 76.39 -64.02 38.27
C LEU A 7 75.21 -64.77 37.62
N LYS A 8 74.66 -65.78 38.28
CA LYS A 8 73.49 -66.54 37.77
C LYS A 8 72.17 -65.77 37.91
N LEU A 9 72.13 -64.73 38.74
CA LEU A 9 70.96 -63.85 38.94
C LEU A 9 71.02 -62.58 38.07
N ILE A 10 72.20 -62.14 37.64
CA ILE A 10 72.39 -60.97 36.77
C ILE A 10 71.86 -61.22 35.34
N GLY A 11 72.01 -62.44 34.83
CA GLY A 11 71.57 -62.84 33.49
C GLY A 11 70.09 -62.55 33.21
N PRO A 12 69.14 -63.09 34.00
CA PRO A 12 67.72 -62.85 33.78
C PRO A 12 67.32 -61.38 34.04
N LEU A 13 68.00 -60.68 34.95
CA LEU A 13 67.69 -59.29 35.29
C LEU A 13 68.02 -58.31 34.15
N ILE A 14 69.13 -58.52 33.43
CA ILE A 14 69.48 -57.70 32.26
C ILE A 14 68.48 -57.90 31.11
N VAL A 15 68.00 -59.14 30.91
CA VAL A 15 67.03 -59.46 29.85
C VAL A 15 65.69 -58.78 30.12
N ILE A 16 65.24 -58.73 31.38
CA ILE A 16 64.01 -58.05 31.79
C ILE A 16 64.09 -56.52 31.54
N ILE A 17 65.23 -55.89 31.84
CA ILE A 17 65.43 -54.45 31.62
C ILE A 17 65.41 -54.11 30.13
N ILE A 18 66.01 -54.95 29.28
CA ILE A 18 66.02 -54.75 27.82
C ILE A 18 64.60 -54.90 27.25
N ILE A 19 63.84 -55.89 27.72
CA ILE A 19 62.43 -56.09 27.30
C ILE A 19 61.58 -54.88 27.72
N LEU A 20 61.79 -54.35 28.93
CA LEU A 20 61.04 -53.20 29.42
C LEU A 20 61.33 -51.91 28.64
N ALA A 21 62.58 -51.70 28.22
CA ALA A 21 62.99 -50.55 27.41
C ALA A 21 62.39 -50.59 25.99
N ILE A 22 62.27 -51.79 25.41
CA ILE A 22 61.62 -52.01 24.10
C ILE A 22 60.12 -51.72 24.18
N ILE A 23 59.44 -52.21 25.23
CA ILE A 23 58.01 -51.95 25.45
C ILE A 23 57.73 -50.45 25.64
N LEU A 24 58.60 -49.73 26.34
CA LEU A 24 58.46 -48.28 26.52
C LEU A 24 58.65 -47.52 25.21
N SER A 25 59.59 -47.95 24.36
CA SER A 25 59.86 -47.30 23.07
C SER A 25 58.73 -47.49 22.05
N LEU A 26 57.99 -48.60 22.11
CA LEU A 26 56.85 -48.82 21.21
C LEU A 26 55.62 -47.96 21.56
N LYS A 27 55.55 -47.39 22.76
CA LYS A 27 54.37 -46.63 23.21
C LYS A 27 54.45 -45.12 22.99
N SER A 28 55.55 -44.64 22.39
CA SER A 28 55.81 -43.20 22.18
C SER A 28 55.61 -42.76 20.72
N THR A 29 54.48 -43.13 20.13
CA THR A 29 54.01 -42.57 18.85
C THR A 29 52.51 -42.31 18.92
N SER A 30 52.12 -41.25 19.63
CA SER A 30 50.77 -40.69 19.51
C SER A 30 50.89 -39.26 19.00
N ASN A 31 50.94 -39.12 17.66
CA ASN A 31 50.74 -37.85 16.98
C ASN A 31 49.28 -37.45 17.21
N ALA A 32 49.07 -36.45 18.06
CA ALA A 32 47.77 -35.86 18.32
C ALA A 32 47.37 -34.99 17.12
N GLU A 33 46.50 -35.51 16.27
CA GLU A 33 45.82 -34.72 15.24
C GLU A 33 44.85 -33.73 15.91
N GLN A 34 45.16 -32.45 15.84
CA GLN A 34 44.28 -31.37 16.26
C GLN A 34 43.22 -31.13 15.17
N SER A 35 42.01 -31.64 15.40
CA SER A 35 40.83 -31.43 14.57
C SER A 35 40.36 -29.97 14.64
N LYS A 36 40.32 -29.30 13.49
CA LYS A 36 39.95 -27.89 13.32
C LYS A 36 38.42 -27.76 13.34
N VAL A 37 37.88 -27.10 14.35
CA VAL A 37 36.43 -26.86 14.52
C VAL A 37 35.92 -25.93 13.41
N VAL A 38 35.01 -26.43 12.56
CA VAL A 38 34.36 -25.65 11.50
C VAL A 38 33.11 -24.97 12.09
N PRO A 39 32.92 -23.65 11.95
CA PRO A 39 31.75 -22.97 12.50
C PRO A 39 30.49 -23.38 11.76
N THR A 40 29.48 -23.82 12.51
CA THR A 40 28.17 -24.22 11.97
C THR A 40 27.38 -22.98 11.59
N VAL A 41 27.05 -22.86 10.30
CA VAL A 41 26.19 -21.79 9.78
C VAL A 41 24.74 -22.26 9.70
N LYS A 42 23.81 -21.43 10.16
CA LYS A 42 22.37 -21.70 10.10
C LYS A 42 21.86 -21.32 8.71
N ILE A 43 21.41 -22.31 7.93
CA ILE A 43 20.91 -22.11 6.57
C ILE A 43 19.38 -22.13 6.59
N THR A 44 18.75 -21.05 6.13
CA THR A 44 17.29 -20.98 5.93
C THR A 44 17.01 -20.99 4.43
N ARG A 45 16.22 -21.96 3.96
CA ARG A 45 15.80 -22.02 2.55
C ARG A 45 14.71 -20.97 2.29
N ALA A 46 15.00 -20.01 1.42
CA ALA A 46 14.01 -19.04 0.97
C ALA A 46 12.92 -19.74 0.14
N LYS A 47 11.66 -19.56 0.55
CA LYS A 47 10.50 -19.99 -0.23
C LYS A 47 10.00 -18.78 -1.02
N ILE A 48 9.77 -18.95 -2.32
CA ILE A 48 9.22 -17.89 -3.16
C ILE A 48 7.80 -17.63 -2.67
N ALA A 49 7.56 -16.42 -2.16
CA ALA A 49 6.24 -15.93 -1.81
C ALA A 49 5.86 -14.90 -2.89
N GLU A 50 4.74 -15.13 -3.57
CA GLU A 50 4.12 -14.12 -4.42
C GLU A 50 3.56 -13.03 -3.49
N SER A 51 4.34 -11.97 -3.30
CA SER A 51 3.94 -10.81 -2.52
C SER A 51 3.47 -9.72 -3.47
N THR A 52 2.16 -9.59 -3.63
CA THR A 52 1.58 -8.44 -4.33
C THR A 52 1.64 -7.26 -3.38
N ILE A 53 2.50 -6.29 -3.68
CA ILE A 53 2.57 -5.03 -2.94
C ILE A 53 1.37 -4.18 -3.42
N PRO A 54 0.35 -3.92 -2.58
CA PRO A 54 -0.75 -3.07 -2.99
C PRO A 54 -0.22 -1.64 -3.22
N ILE A 55 -0.51 -1.08 -4.39
CA ILE A 55 -0.17 0.31 -4.72
C ILE A 55 -1.35 1.15 -4.26
N GLU A 56 -1.15 1.96 -3.21
CA GLU A 56 -2.16 2.90 -2.76
C GLU A 56 -2.07 4.20 -3.57
N ILE A 57 -3.14 4.50 -4.31
CA ILE A 57 -3.27 5.73 -5.10
C ILE A 57 -4.27 6.62 -4.37
N SER A 58 -3.83 7.81 -3.97
CA SER A 58 -4.71 8.84 -3.42
C SER A 58 -5.25 9.75 -4.53
N GLY A 59 -6.52 10.14 -4.40
CA GLY A 59 -7.19 10.99 -5.36
C GLY A 59 -8.40 11.67 -4.75
N PHE A 60 -8.91 12.70 -5.42
CA PHE A 60 -10.12 13.40 -5.00
C PHE A 60 -11.31 12.93 -5.83
N VAL A 61 -12.41 12.56 -5.17
CA VAL A 61 -13.67 12.25 -5.84
C VAL A 61 -14.43 13.56 -6.09
N ARG A 62 -14.86 13.78 -7.33
CA ARG A 62 -15.77 14.87 -7.69
C ARG A 62 -16.93 14.31 -8.48
N GLY A 63 -18.10 14.93 -8.35
CA GLY A 63 -19.23 14.61 -9.22
C GLY A 63 -18.86 14.93 -10.67
N GLU A 64 -19.22 14.02 -11.59
CA GLU A 64 -18.96 14.17 -13.02
C GLU A 64 -19.55 15.48 -13.57
N ASN A 65 -20.75 15.85 -13.10
CA ASN A 65 -21.45 17.05 -13.51
C ASN A 65 -21.88 17.85 -12.28
N ARG A 66 -21.52 19.15 -12.25
CA ARG A 66 -21.96 20.11 -11.24
C ARG A 66 -22.59 21.31 -11.94
N ALA A 67 -23.78 21.70 -11.52
CA ALA A 67 -24.45 22.90 -11.97
C ALA A 67 -24.80 23.74 -10.75
N ASP A 68 -24.28 24.96 -10.69
CA ASP A 68 -24.68 25.94 -9.68
C ASP A 68 -25.87 26.74 -10.25
N ILE A 69 -27.00 26.72 -9.55
CA ILE A 69 -28.25 27.30 -10.03
C ILE A 69 -28.46 28.66 -9.35
N ALA A 70 -28.68 29.70 -10.14
CA ALA A 70 -28.99 31.04 -9.65
C ALA A 70 -30.21 31.62 -10.39
N PRO A 71 -31.08 32.40 -9.72
CA PRO A 71 -32.14 33.13 -10.38
C PRO A 71 -31.59 34.12 -11.42
N MET A 72 -32.17 34.14 -12.61
CA MET A 72 -31.78 35.10 -13.67
C MET A 72 -32.40 36.49 -13.46
N ALA A 73 -33.33 36.64 -12.52
CA ALA A 73 -34.01 37.89 -12.24
C ALA A 73 -34.08 38.11 -10.72
N SER A 74 -33.89 39.37 -10.31
CA SER A 74 -34.12 39.79 -8.93
C SER A 74 -35.62 39.84 -8.64
N GLY A 75 -36.02 39.32 -7.50
CA GLY A 75 -37.42 39.11 -7.19
C GLY A 75 -37.65 38.56 -5.79
N LYS A 76 -38.92 38.45 -5.40
CA LYS A 76 -39.31 37.76 -4.17
C LYS A 76 -39.60 36.30 -4.46
N ILE A 77 -39.12 35.38 -3.63
CA ILE A 77 -39.49 33.96 -3.73
C ILE A 77 -40.96 33.83 -3.33
N LEU A 78 -41.80 33.35 -4.24
CA LEU A 78 -43.21 33.08 -3.99
C LEU A 78 -43.41 31.70 -3.37
N ASN A 79 -42.71 30.69 -3.93
CA ASN A 79 -42.83 29.33 -3.45
C ASN A 79 -41.56 28.51 -3.74
N ILE A 80 -41.23 27.57 -2.86
CA ILE A 80 -40.16 26.59 -3.02
C ILE A 80 -40.82 25.23 -3.23
N LEU A 81 -40.53 24.59 -4.36
CA LEU A 81 -41.14 23.32 -4.75
C LEU A 81 -40.22 22.13 -4.45
N LYS A 82 -38.92 22.39 -4.27
CA LYS A 82 -37.89 21.38 -4.01
C LYS A 82 -36.94 21.78 -2.90
N HIS A 83 -36.63 20.82 -2.04
CA HIS A 83 -35.78 20.99 -0.88
C HIS A 83 -34.43 20.31 -1.04
N GLU A 84 -33.51 20.65 -0.15
CA GLU A 84 -32.17 20.09 -0.12
C GLU A 84 -32.21 18.56 0.03
N GLY A 85 -31.36 17.88 -0.75
CA GLY A 85 -31.27 16.42 -0.78
C GLY A 85 -32.26 15.72 -1.71
N GLU A 86 -33.22 16.43 -2.30
CA GLU A 86 -34.12 15.86 -3.30
C GLU A 86 -33.45 15.67 -4.67
N GLN A 87 -33.79 14.59 -5.36
CA GLN A 87 -33.40 14.38 -6.75
C GLN A 87 -34.29 15.20 -7.68
N VAL A 88 -33.67 15.79 -8.70
CA VAL A 88 -34.34 16.65 -9.68
C VAL A 88 -33.95 16.26 -11.10
N LYS A 89 -34.86 16.46 -12.05
CA LYS A 89 -34.63 16.21 -13.47
C LYS A 89 -34.38 17.51 -14.22
N LYS A 90 -33.72 17.43 -15.37
CA LYS A 90 -33.52 18.59 -16.26
C LYS A 90 -34.88 19.17 -16.67
N GLY A 91 -35.06 20.46 -16.44
CA GLY A 91 -36.30 21.20 -16.76
C GLY A 91 -37.34 21.18 -15.65
N GLU A 92 -37.07 20.54 -14.52
CA GLU A 92 -37.96 20.57 -13.36
C GLU A 92 -37.92 21.93 -12.65
N VAL A 93 -39.07 22.40 -12.19
CA VAL A 93 -39.20 23.69 -11.52
C VAL A 93 -38.83 23.53 -10.05
N LEU A 94 -37.82 24.28 -9.62
CA LEU A 94 -37.31 24.23 -8.24
C LEU A 94 -38.00 25.25 -7.32
N ALA A 95 -38.25 26.45 -7.84
CA ALA A 95 -38.88 27.54 -7.11
C ALA A 95 -39.59 28.51 -8.08
N ILE A 96 -40.58 29.22 -7.56
CA ILE A 96 -41.32 30.27 -8.27
C ILE A 96 -40.90 31.61 -7.67
N ILE A 97 -40.47 32.54 -8.53
CA ILE A 97 -39.98 33.87 -8.14
C ILE A 97 -40.81 34.92 -8.84
N GLU A 98 -41.30 35.89 -8.08
CA GLU A 98 -41.89 37.11 -8.61
C GLU A 98 -40.77 38.07 -8.99
N ALA A 99 -40.47 38.15 -10.28
CA ALA A 99 -39.45 39.06 -10.78
C ALA A 99 -39.93 40.52 -10.69
N TYR A 100 -39.08 41.41 -10.19
CA TYR A 100 -39.31 42.87 -10.26
C TYR A 100 -39.04 43.37 -11.69
N LYS A 101 -39.72 42.82 -12.70
CA LYS A 101 -39.71 43.43 -14.02
C LYS A 101 -40.62 44.63 -13.98
N SER A 102 -40.14 45.79 -14.44
CA SER A 102 -40.97 46.97 -14.60
C SER A 102 -42.12 46.63 -15.55
N ASP A 103 -43.34 46.55 -15.03
CA ASP A 103 -44.58 46.34 -15.80
C ASP A 103 -44.66 47.27 -17.02
N THR A 104 -44.05 48.44 -16.91
CA THR A 104 -43.92 49.44 -17.97
C THR A 104 -43.23 48.91 -19.23
N GLN A 105 -42.19 48.08 -19.11
CA GLN A 105 -41.50 47.51 -20.27
C GLN A 105 -42.35 46.45 -20.97
N ILE A 106 -43.06 45.61 -20.20
CA ILE A 106 -43.96 44.59 -20.75
C ILE A 106 -45.16 45.26 -21.42
N ALA A 107 -45.73 46.28 -20.78
CA ALA A 107 -46.83 47.07 -21.35
C ALA A 107 -46.42 47.76 -22.67
N ALA A 108 -45.23 48.38 -22.71
CA ALA A 108 -44.72 49.02 -23.92
C ALA A 108 -44.48 48.01 -25.05
N ALA A 109 -43.89 46.85 -24.76
CA ALA A 109 -43.67 45.79 -25.75
C ALA A 109 -45.00 45.23 -26.29
N ASN A 110 -45.99 45.03 -25.42
CA ASN A 110 -47.32 44.58 -25.86
C ASN A 110 -48.04 45.63 -26.70
N ALA A 111 -47.89 46.92 -26.38
CA ALA A 111 -48.47 48.01 -27.16
C ALA A 111 -47.86 48.07 -28.56
N SER A 112 -46.54 47.89 -28.71
CA SER A 112 -45.89 47.88 -30.02
C SER A 112 -46.34 46.70 -30.87
N VAL A 113 -46.45 45.50 -30.29
CA VAL A 113 -46.96 44.30 -30.99
C VAL A 113 -48.40 44.50 -31.46
N LYS A 114 -49.28 45.02 -30.59
CA LYS A 114 -50.67 45.33 -30.96
C LYS A 114 -50.74 46.36 -32.09
N HIS A 115 -49.89 47.39 -32.04
CA HIS A 115 -49.81 48.40 -33.09
C HIS A 115 -49.43 47.77 -34.44
N SER A 116 -48.38 46.94 -34.48
CA SER A 116 -47.95 46.24 -35.70
C SER A 116 -48.99 45.25 -36.23
N GLN A 117 -49.68 44.52 -35.36
CA GLN A 117 -50.76 43.61 -35.76
C GLN A 117 -51.91 44.37 -36.42
N LYS A 118 -52.31 45.51 -35.86
CA LYS A 118 -53.39 46.34 -36.40
C LYS A 118 -53.06 46.88 -37.80
N LEU A 119 -51.81 47.31 -38.02
CA LEU A 119 -51.35 47.74 -39.34
C LEU A 119 -51.38 46.59 -40.35
N LYS A 120 -50.94 45.38 -39.97
CA LYS A 120 -50.93 44.21 -40.86
C LYS A 120 -52.33 43.80 -41.32
N THR A 121 -53.34 43.91 -40.46
CA THR A 121 -54.74 43.62 -40.82
C THR A 121 -55.31 44.62 -41.82
N ILE A 122 -54.89 45.88 -41.75
CA ILE A 122 -55.35 46.94 -42.66
C ILE A 122 -54.74 46.80 -44.07
N THR A 123 -53.57 46.16 -44.20
CA THR A 123 -52.87 46.01 -45.49
C THR A 123 -53.36 44.83 -46.35
N ILE A 124 -54.24 43.95 -45.84
CA ILE A 124 -54.71 42.75 -46.56
C ILE A 124 -56.24 42.77 -46.78
N SER A 125 -56.87 43.94 -46.75
CA SER A 125 -58.28 44.16 -47.14
C SER A 125 -58.34 45.11 -48.33
#